data_AF-A0A8T0D0W2-F1
#
_entry.id   AF-A0A8T0D0W2-F1
#
_cell.length_a   1.000
_cell.length_b   1.000
_cell.length_c   1.000
_cell.angle_alpha   90.00
_cell.angle_beta   90.00
_cell.angle_gamma   90.00
#
_symmetry.space_group_name_H-M   'P 1'
#
loop_
_entity.id
_entity.type
_entity.pdbx_description
1 polymer ?
#
loop_
_entity_poly.entity_id
_entity_poly.type
_entity_poly.pdbx_seq_one_letter_code
_entity_poly.pdbx_strand_id
1 'polypeptide(L)'
;MYASKKVQTDYRDSEAQTDPYSPPYVIKVGDTPEVLTLATLGIGRGLPAGLHDVEMIERARERRQIEANLEPFSEIANDPKKVAKRRKILQNLELREWHYREREVEALQEVRMKVLVQLLRKREEHQQEITAKRLDRIWEERCNEKEARCKAIQQRYITALRKLVCKRLASKEPSRKRDMIKEYATPSSQSFAPLTRLGVFPDRGSENYVVKNAYLNTYEGLLELEASLARSALQPRIHIKPMEMYTKDGFLRRAFRHQEELARLQEVSNLLS
;
A
#
# COMPACT_ATOMS: atom_id res chain seq x y z
N MET A 1 31.66 35.70 -28.67
CA MET A 1 31.92 34.74 -29.77
C MET A 1 30.61 34.13 -30.18
N TYR A 2 30.12 34.45 -31.38
CA TYR A 2 28.88 33.88 -31.92
C TYR A 2 29.16 32.47 -32.43
N ALA A 3 28.68 31.46 -31.70
CA ALA A 3 28.68 30.09 -32.18
C ALA A 3 27.59 29.94 -33.25
N SER A 4 28.00 29.96 -34.52
CA SER A 4 27.16 29.56 -35.65
C SER A 4 26.76 28.09 -35.44
N LYS A 5 25.56 27.85 -34.90
CA LYS A 5 24.87 26.55 -35.04
C LYS A 5 24.56 26.37 -36.52
N LYS A 6 25.46 25.70 -37.25
CA LYS A 6 25.17 25.22 -38.59
C LYS A 6 23.94 24.32 -38.48
N VAL A 7 22.93 24.64 -39.27
CA VAL A 7 21.66 23.94 -39.39
C VAL A 7 21.94 22.44 -39.56
N GLN A 8 21.76 21.68 -38.50
CA GLN A 8 21.66 20.24 -38.55
C GLN A 8 20.17 19.97 -38.80
N THR A 9 19.83 19.46 -39.97
CA THR A 9 18.45 19.06 -40.27
C THR A 9 18.04 17.97 -39.29
N ASP A 10 16.98 18.22 -38.51
CA ASP A 10 16.39 17.26 -37.55
C ASP A 10 15.88 15.98 -38.24
N TYR A 11 15.68 16.04 -39.56
CA TYR A 11 15.27 14.93 -40.40
C TYR A 11 16.51 14.32 -41.07
N ARG A 12 16.94 13.17 -40.54
CA ARG A 12 17.80 12.26 -41.29
C ARG A 12 16.85 11.42 -42.14
N ASP A 13 16.78 11.68 -43.45
CA ASP A 13 16.00 10.87 -44.40
C ASP A 13 16.65 9.48 -44.53
N SER A 14 16.44 8.61 -43.54
CA SER A 14 16.79 7.21 -43.61
C SER A 14 15.89 6.42 -44.57
N GLU A 15 14.77 6.99 -44.99
CA GLU A 15 13.82 6.40 -45.94
C GLU A 15 14.28 6.54 -47.41
N ALA A 16 15.30 7.36 -47.69
CA ALA A 16 15.85 7.54 -49.04
C ALA A 16 16.85 6.43 -49.46
N GLN A 17 17.08 5.42 -48.61
CA GLN A 17 17.99 4.32 -48.90
C GLN A 17 17.28 3.24 -49.72
N THR A 18 17.13 3.49 -51.02
CA THR A 18 16.60 2.51 -51.98
C THR A 18 17.62 1.42 -52.27
N ASP A 19 17.15 0.21 -52.59
CA ASP A 19 18.00 -0.85 -53.13
C ASP A 19 18.79 -0.31 -54.35
N PRO A 20 20.08 -0.65 -54.50
CA PRO A 20 20.88 -0.18 -55.62
C PRO A 20 20.22 -0.57 -56.95
N TYR A 21 20.18 0.38 -57.89
CA TYR A 21 19.59 0.17 -59.21
C TYR A 21 20.19 -1.06 -59.91
N SER A 22 19.32 -1.99 -60.29
CA SER A 22 19.69 -3.21 -61.03
C SER A 22 19.28 -3.05 -62.50
N PRO A 23 20.24 -2.94 -63.45
CA PRO A 23 19.92 -2.72 -64.86
C PRO A 23 19.29 -3.97 -65.50
N PRO A 24 18.40 -3.80 -66.50
CA PRO A 24 17.89 -4.91 -67.29
C PRO A 24 19.00 -5.55 -68.12
N TYR A 25 18.99 -6.88 -68.26
CA TYR A 25 19.97 -7.65 -69.03
C TYR A 25 19.27 -8.55 -70.06
N VAL A 26 19.99 -8.88 -71.15
CA VAL A 26 19.53 -9.81 -72.19
C VAL A 26 20.48 -11.01 -72.20
N ILE A 27 19.92 -12.22 -72.15
CA ILE A 27 20.68 -13.47 -72.17
C ILE A 27 20.51 -14.15 -73.55
N LYS A 28 21.59 -14.73 -74.08
CA LYS A 28 21.52 -15.58 -75.27
C LYS A 28 20.79 -16.89 -74.94
N VAL A 29 20.00 -17.39 -75.89
CA VAL A 29 19.26 -18.65 -75.71
C VAL A 29 20.25 -19.80 -75.50
N GLY A 30 20.23 -20.41 -74.31
CA GLY A 30 21.11 -21.52 -73.93
C GLY A 30 22.23 -21.14 -72.95
N ASP A 31 22.54 -19.85 -72.78
CA ASP A 31 23.54 -19.39 -71.82
C ASP A 31 22.90 -19.11 -70.46
N THR A 32 23.51 -19.58 -69.36
CA THR A 32 23.07 -19.25 -67.99
C THR A 32 24.25 -18.70 -67.18
N PRO A 33 24.48 -17.38 -67.17
CA PRO A 33 25.63 -16.81 -66.49
C PRO A 33 25.58 -17.02 -64.97
N GLU A 34 26.73 -17.35 -64.37
CA GLU A 34 26.89 -17.59 -62.92
C GLU A 34 26.33 -16.44 -62.06
N VAL A 35 26.55 -15.20 -62.50
CA VAL A 35 26.12 -14.01 -61.75
C VAL A 35 24.60 -13.98 -61.56
N LEU A 36 23.81 -14.46 -62.53
CA LEU A 36 22.35 -14.48 -62.41
C LEU A 36 21.83 -15.56 -61.46
N THR A 37 22.63 -16.60 -61.19
CA THR A 37 22.29 -17.59 -60.15
C THR A 37 22.44 -17.03 -58.73
N LEU A 38 23.09 -15.87 -58.57
CA LEU A 38 23.28 -15.17 -57.30
C LEU A 38 22.32 -13.99 -57.11
N ALA A 39 21.33 -13.82 -57.99
CA ALA A 39 20.39 -12.70 -57.93
C ALA A 39 19.53 -12.69 -56.64
N THR A 40 19.50 -13.78 -55.88
CA THR A 40 18.85 -13.86 -54.56
C THR A 40 19.65 -13.14 -53.46
N LEU A 41 20.96 -12.92 -53.67
CA LEU A 41 21.84 -12.21 -52.76
C LEU A 41 21.84 -10.72 -53.09
N GLY A 42 21.55 -9.89 -52.09
CA GLY A 42 21.49 -8.43 -52.22
C GLY A 42 22.05 -7.72 -51.00
N ILE A 43 22.27 -6.40 -51.10
CA ILE A 43 22.64 -5.56 -49.94
C ILE A 43 21.51 -5.65 -48.91
N GLY A 44 21.82 -6.06 -47.67
CA GLY A 44 20.81 -6.34 -46.64
C GLY A 44 20.08 -7.67 -46.79
N ARG A 45 20.34 -8.42 -47.87
CA ARG A 45 19.84 -9.78 -48.15
C ARG A 45 21.00 -10.73 -48.45
N GLY A 46 21.95 -10.86 -47.52
CA GLY A 46 23.06 -11.82 -47.61
C GLY A 46 24.39 -11.29 -48.16
N LEU A 47 24.49 -10.01 -48.57
CA LEU A 47 25.78 -9.36 -48.83
C LEU A 47 26.20 -8.46 -47.65
N PRO A 48 27.49 -8.46 -47.24
CA PRO A 48 28.62 -9.20 -47.82
C PRO A 48 28.50 -10.72 -47.62
N ALA A 49 28.89 -11.49 -48.65
CA ALA A 49 28.72 -12.94 -48.69
C ALA A 49 29.45 -13.59 -47.52
N GLY A 50 28.73 -14.45 -46.78
CA GLY A 50 29.32 -15.24 -45.69
C GLY A 50 30.12 -16.42 -46.24
N LEU A 51 30.85 -17.10 -45.35
CA LEU A 51 31.58 -18.33 -45.69
C LEU A 51 30.65 -19.38 -46.34
N HIS A 52 29.43 -19.52 -45.81
CA HIS A 52 28.42 -20.44 -46.34
C HIS A 52 28.01 -20.13 -47.79
N ASP A 53 27.80 -18.85 -48.11
CA ASP A 53 27.40 -18.41 -49.45
C ASP A 53 28.54 -18.66 -50.45
N VAL A 54 29.78 -18.41 -50.03
CA VAL A 54 30.97 -18.71 -50.84
C VAL A 54 31.11 -20.22 -51.08
N GLU A 55 30.98 -21.05 -50.05
CA GLU A 55 31.00 -22.52 -50.18
C GLU A 55 29.87 -23.04 -51.08
N MET A 56 28.68 -22.45 -51.04
CA MET A 56 27.58 -22.78 -51.96
C MET A 56 27.95 -22.44 -53.41
N ILE A 57 28.56 -21.27 -53.65
CA ILE A 57 29.01 -20.84 -54.98
C ILE A 57 30.08 -21.77 -55.53
N GLU A 58 31.07 -22.11 -54.70
CA GLU A 58 32.16 -23.01 -55.08
C GLU A 58 31.63 -24.40 -55.44
N ARG A 59 30.73 -24.98 -54.63
CA ARG A 59 30.05 -26.25 -54.95
C ARG A 59 29.27 -26.18 -56.27
N ALA A 60 28.57 -25.08 -56.53
CA ALA A 60 27.84 -24.90 -57.77
C ALA A 60 28.77 -24.79 -58.99
N ARG A 61 29.96 -24.20 -58.83
CA ARG A 61 31.01 -24.14 -59.87
C ARG A 61 31.61 -25.51 -60.12
N GLU A 62 31.97 -26.25 -59.07
CA GLU A 62 32.48 -27.62 -59.17
C GLU A 62 31.49 -28.52 -59.91
N ARG A 63 30.20 -28.42 -59.58
CA ARG A 63 29.15 -29.15 -60.30
C ARG A 63 29.12 -28.83 -61.78
N ARG A 64 29.14 -27.54 -62.16
CA ARG A 64 29.17 -27.13 -63.57
C ARG A 64 30.41 -27.61 -64.30
N GLN A 65 31.58 -27.56 -63.66
CA GLN A 65 32.83 -28.10 -64.23
C GLN A 65 32.71 -29.60 -64.49
N ILE A 66 32.15 -30.36 -63.54
CA ILE A 66 31.94 -31.79 -63.71
C ILE A 66 30.93 -32.06 -64.83
N GLU A 67 29.82 -31.32 -64.90
CA GLU A 67 28.81 -31.47 -65.95
C GLU A 67 29.34 -31.10 -67.34
N ALA A 68 30.21 -30.09 -67.45
CA ALA A 68 30.88 -29.68 -68.68
C ALA A 68 31.92 -30.72 -69.14
N ASN A 69 32.59 -31.39 -68.20
CA ASN A 69 33.57 -32.44 -68.49
C ASN A 69 32.91 -33.77 -68.94
N LEU A 70 31.60 -33.94 -68.78
CA LEU A 70 30.90 -35.15 -69.22
C LEU A 70 30.58 -35.09 -70.72
N GLU A 71 30.94 -36.12 -71.48
CA GLU A 71 30.71 -36.14 -72.94
C GLU A 71 29.22 -35.92 -73.27
N PRO A 72 28.88 -35.10 -74.29
CA PRO A 72 27.52 -34.75 -74.63
C PRO A 72 26.62 -35.98 -74.81
N PHE A 73 25.37 -35.87 -74.36
CA PHE A 73 24.42 -36.99 -74.47
C PHE A 73 24.22 -37.45 -75.92
N SER A 74 24.30 -36.52 -76.89
CA SER A 74 24.21 -36.79 -78.33
C SER A 74 25.27 -37.77 -78.85
N GLU A 75 26.48 -37.74 -78.29
CA GLU A 75 27.61 -38.58 -78.73
C GLU A 75 27.57 -39.97 -78.08
N ILE A 76 27.02 -40.05 -76.86
CA ILE A 76 26.98 -41.27 -76.05
C ILE A 76 25.69 -42.10 -76.28
N ALA A 77 24.64 -41.52 -76.86
CA ALA A 77 23.30 -42.12 -76.91
C ALA A 77 23.24 -43.56 -77.43
N ASN A 78 24.17 -43.93 -78.33
CA ASN A 78 24.24 -45.25 -78.96
C ASN A 78 24.90 -46.32 -78.05
N ASP A 79 25.67 -45.93 -77.04
CA ASP A 79 26.44 -46.83 -76.17
C ASP A 79 25.81 -46.96 -74.76
N PRO A 80 25.05 -48.04 -74.46
CA PRO A 80 24.32 -48.16 -73.19
C PRO A 80 25.24 -48.16 -71.96
N LYS A 81 26.47 -48.67 -72.10
CA LYS A 81 27.47 -48.70 -71.01
C LYS A 81 27.96 -47.29 -70.63
N LYS A 82 28.16 -46.41 -71.62
CA LYS A 82 28.61 -45.03 -71.38
C LYS A 82 27.46 -44.17 -70.83
N VAL A 83 26.22 -44.37 -71.32
CA VAL A 83 25.02 -43.75 -70.74
C VAL A 83 24.86 -44.11 -69.25
N ALA A 84 25.02 -45.40 -68.90
CA ALA A 84 24.93 -45.85 -67.53
C ALA A 84 26.01 -45.23 -66.62
N LYS A 85 27.24 -45.07 -67.13
CA LYS A 85 28.32 -44.37 -66.42
C LYS A 85 27.97 -42.90 -66.17
N ARG A 86 27.51 -42.17 -67.18
CA ARG A 86 27.08 -40.77 -67.05
C ARG A 86 25.96 -40.64 -66.00
N ARG A 87 24.94 -41.50 -66.07
CA ARG A 87 23.85 -41.53 -65.09
C ARG A 87 24.35 -41.74 -63.67
N LYS A 88 25.26 -42.69 -63.46
CA LYS A 88 25.83 -42.97 -62.14
C LYS A 88 26.60 -41.77 -61.58
N ILE A 89 27.34 -41.06 -62.44
CA ILE A 89 28.06 -39.85 -62.04
C ILE A 89 27.07 -38.76 -61.60
N LEU A 90 26.03 -38.50 -62.40
CA LEU A 90 25.01 -37.49 -62.06
C LEU A 90 24.25 -37.84 -60.77
N GLN A 91 23.85 -39.09 -60.59
CA GLN A 91 23.21 -39.55 -59.35
C GLN A 91 24.10 -39.35 -58.12
N ASN A 92 25.39 -39.64 -58.23
CA ASN A 92 26.32 -39.41 -57.13
C ASN A 92 26.48 -37.92 -56.80
N LEU A 93 26.45 -37.03 -57.80
CA LEU A 93 26.47 -35.59 -57.57
C LEU A 93 25.21 -35.10 -56.87
N GLU A 94 24.04 -35.57 -57.32
CA GLU A 94 22.76 -35.27 -56.67
C GLU A 94 22.78 -35.71 -55.20
N LEU A 95 23.18 -36.96 -54.92
CA LEU A 95 23.25 -37.48 -53.55
C LEU A 95 24.18 -36.65 -52.65
N ARG A 96 25.31 -36.18 -53.19
CA ARG A 96 26.23 -35.30 -52.45
C ARG A 96 25.55 -33.97 -52.12
N GLU A 97 24.86 -33.35 -53.08
CA GLU A 97 24.10 -32.12 -52.82
C GLU A 97 22.98 -32.30 -51.81
N TRP A 98 22.21 -33.39 -51.93
CA TRP A 98 21.16 -33.75 -50.97
C TRP A 98 21.72 -33.86 -49.57
N HIS A 99 22.85 -34.54 -49.40
CA HIS A 99 23.52 -34.68 -48.12
C HIS A 99 24.00 -33.33 -47.55
N TYR A 100 24.49 -32.39 -48.36
CA TYR A 100 24.83 -31.07 -47.85
C TYR A 100 23.59 -30.27 -47.42
N ARG A 101 22.51 -30.29 -48.22
CA ARG A 101 21.24 -29.63 -47.85
C ARG A 101 20.66 -30.22 -46.57
N GLU A 102 20.74 -31.54 -46.41
CA GLU A 102 20.27 -32.22 -45.21
C GLU A 102 21.04 -31.75 -43.97
N ARG A 103 22.37 -31.63 -44.04
CA ARG A 103 23.19 -31.07 -42.95
C ARG A 103 22.85 -29.61 -42.64
N GLU A 104 22.60 -28.79 -43.65
CA GLU A 104 22.20 -27.38 -43.46
C GLU A 104 20.85 -27.29 -42.73
N VAL A 105 19.88 -28.13 -43.13
CA VAL A 105 18.58 -28.23 -42.48
C VAL A 105 18.71 -28.73 -41.04
N GLU A 106 19.53 -29.76 -40.79
CA GLU A 106 19.79 -30.30 -39.46
C GLU A 106 20.40 -29.23 -38.54
N ALA A 107 21.45 -28.52 -38.98
CA ALA A 107 22.06 -27.45 -38.20
C ALA A 107 21.07 -26.33 -37.82
N LEU A 108 20.21 -25.94 -38.77
CA LEU A 108 19.17 -24.95 -38.53
C LEU A 108 18.08 -25.46 -37.58
N GLN A 109 17.71 -26.74 -37.68
CA GLN A 109 16.78 -27.37 -36.74
C GLN A 109 17.37 -27.46 -35.33
N GLU A 110 18.66 -27.76 -35.17
CA GLU A 110 19.33 -27.75 -33.87
C GLU A 110 19.29 -26.36 -33.22
N VAL A 111 19.57 -25.30 -33.98
CA VAL A 111 19.51 -23.92 -33.47
C VAL A 111 18.09 -23.58 -33.04
N ARG A 112 17.09 -23.89 -33.87
CA ARG A 112 15.67 -23.70 -33.51
C ARG A 112 15.31 -24.49 -32.25
N MET A 113 15.79 -25.71 -32.12
CA MET A 113 15.52 -26.56 -30.95
C MET A 113 16.11 -25.98 -29.67
N LYS A 114 17.36 -25.48 -29.72
CA LYS A 114 17.99 -24.79 -28.61
C LYS A 114 17.16 -23.58 -28.14
N VAL A 115 16.66 -22.79 -29.08
CA VAL A 115 15.78 -21.64 -28.77
C VAL A 115 14.46 -22.10 -28.15
N LEU A 116 13.81 -23.14 -28.70
CA LEU A 116 12.56 -23.68 -28.16
C LEU A 116 12.74 -24.19 -26.72
N VAL A 117 13.81 -24.92 -26.45
CA VAL A 117 14.13 -25.39 -25.09
C VAL A 117 14.29 -24.22 -24.12
N GLN A 118 14.97 -23.14 -24.52
CA GLN A 118 15.11 -21.95 -23.69
C GLN A 118 13.76 -21.27 -23.42
N LEU A 119 12.89 -21.19 -24.43
CA LEU A 119 11.55 -20.61 -24.27
C LEU A 119 10.66 -21.46 -23.35
N LEU A 120 10.75 -22.79 -23.46
CA LEU A 120 10.02 -23.70 -22.57
C LEU A 120 10.47 -23.55 -21.12
N ARG A 121 11.79 -23.48 -20.87
CA ARG A 121 12.31 -23.22 -19.52
C ARG A 121 11.77 -21.92 -18.93
N LYS A 122 11.84 -20.82 -19.68
CA LYS A 122 11.29 -19.52 -19.24
C LYS A 122 9.79 -19.60 -18.94
N ARG A 123 9.03 -20.33 -19.75
CA ARG A 123 7.60 -20.55 -19.52
C ARG A 123 7.34 -21.33 -18.23
N GLU A 124 8.11 -22.40 -18.00
CA GLU A 124 8.01 -23.22 -16.79
C GLU A 124 8.37 -22.43 -15.54
N GLU A 125 9.48 -21.69 -15.56
CA GLU A 125 9.89 -20.78 -14.48
C GLU A 125 8.79 -19.77 -14.15
N HIS A 126 8.22 -19.13 -15.17
CA HIS A 126 7.12 -18.19 -14.99
C HIS A 126 5.87 -18.84 -14.38
N GLN A 127 5.53 -20.06 -14.82
CA GLN A 127 4.43 -20.82 -14.23
C GLN A 127 4.71 -21.17 -12.77
N GLN A 128 5.93 -21.59 -12.45
CA GLN A 128 6.37 -21.89 -11.08
C GLN A 128 6.24 -20.67 -10.19
N GLU A 129 6.70 -19.49 -10.63
CA GLU A 129 6.54 -18.24 -9.90
C GLU A 129 5.07 -17.90 -9.61
N ILE A 130 4.18 -18.07 -10.60
CA ILE A 130 2.75 -17.83 -10.41
C ILE A 130 2.18 -18.82 -9.38
N THR A 131 2.56 -20.10 -9.47
CA THR A 131 2.09 -21.10 -8.51
C THR A 131 2.60 -20.85 -7.10
N ALA A 132 3.88 -20.45 -6.94
CA ALA A 132 4.46 -20.07 -5.66
C ALA A 132 3.71 -18.89 -5.03
N LYS A 133 3.49 -17.81 -5.78
CA LYS A 133 2.72 -16.64 -5.32
C LYS A 133 1.30 -17.01 -4.89
N ARG A 134 0.65 -17.97 -5.55
CA ARG A 134 -0.68 -18.45 -5.15
C ARG A 134 -0.62 -19.24 -3.84
N LEU A 135 0.38 -20.10 -3.68
CA LEU A 135 0.59 -20.84 -2.43
C LEU A 135 0.89 -19.91 -1.27
N ASP A 136 1.72 -18.89 -1.49
CA ASP A 136 2.06 -17.89 -0.48
C ASP A 136 0.83 -17.14 0.02
N ARG A 137 -0.06 -16.70 -0.88
CA ARG A 137 -1.33 -16.06 -0.50
C ARG A 137 -2.21 -16.97 0.36
N ILE A 138 -2.39 -18.23 -0.06
CA ILE A 138 -3.17 -19.20 0.70
C ILE A 138 -2.53 -19.45 2.07
N TRP A 139 -1.20 -19.48 2.14
CA TRP A 139 -0.46 -19.63 3.38
C TRP A 139 -0.67 -18.44 4.31
N GLU A 140 -0.53 -17.20 3.82
CA GLU A 140 -0.76 -15.97 4.57
C GLU A 140 -2.19 -15.91 5.15
N GLU A 141 -3.20 -16.23 4.33
CA GLU A 141 -4.60 -16.31 4.77
C GLU A 141 -4.77 -17.31 5.92
N ARG A 142 -4.23 -18.53 5.78
CA ARG A 142 -4.30 -19.57 6.82
C ARG A 142 -3.55 -19.18 8.09
N CYS A 143 -2.40 -18.53 7.95
CA CYS A 143 -1.64 -17.98 9.07
C CYS A 143 -2.45 -16.91 9.82
N ASN A 144 -3.06 -15.97 9.09
CA ASN A 144 -3.88 -14.91 9.67
C ASN A 144 -5.10 -15.49 10.42
N GLU A 145 -5.78 -16.47 9.83
CA GLU A 145 -6.87 -17.17 10.51
C GLU A 145 -6.40 -17.84 11.81
N LYS A 146 -5.27 -18.54 11.75
CA LYS A 146 -4.68 -19.20 12.92
C LYS A 146 -4.35 -18.18 14.01
N GLU A 147 -3.72 -17.07 13.64
CA GLU A 147 -3.40 -16.00 14.58
C GLU A 147 -4.66 -15.38 15.21
N ALA A 148 -5.70 -15.13 14.41
CA ALA A 148 -6.97 -14.61 14.92
C ALA A 148 -7.60 -15.57 15.94
N ARG A 149 -7.58 -16.88 15.65
CA ARG A 149 -8.03 -17.92 16.60
C ARG A 149 -7.18 -17.91 17.87
N CYS A 150 -5.86 -17.84 17.76
CA CYS A 150 -4.96 -17.75 18.91
C CYS A 150 -5.22 -16.49 19.76
N LYS A 151 -5.40 -15.32 19.13
CA LYS A 151 -5.74 -14.06 19.80
C LYS A 151 -7.08 -14.17 20.53
N ALA A 152 -8.10 -14.78 19.92
CA ALA A 152 -9.38 -15.02 20.56
C ALA A 152 -9.27 -15.93 21.79
N ILE A 153 -8.48 -17.01 21.70
CA ILE A 153 -8.20 -17.90 22.84
C ILE A 153 -7.49 -17.13 23.96
N GLN A 154 -6.48 -16.32 23.62
CA GLN A 154 -5.75 -15.50 24.59
C GLN A 154 -6.67 -14.49 25.30
N GLN A 155 -7.56 -13.81 24.57
CA GLN A 155 -8.54 -12.90 25.15
C GLN A 155 -9.52 -13.62 26.10
N ARG A 156 -10.00 -14.81 25.70
CA ARG A 156 -10.83 -15.67 26.57
C ARG A 156 -10.07 -16.09 27.83
N TYR A 157 -8.80 -16.43 27.71
CA TYR A 157 -7.94 -16.77 28.84
C TYR A 157 -7.75 -15.58 29.79
N ILE A 158 -7.40 -14.40 29.28
CA ILE A 158 -7.21 -13.19 30.09
C ILE A 158 -8.52 -12.78 30.78
N THR A 159 -9.65 -12.83 30.08
CA THR A 159 -10.96 -12.49 30.69
C THR A 159 -11.36 -13.51 31.75
N ALA A 160 -11.10 -14.80 31.55
CA ALA A 160 -11.31 -15.83 32.57
C ALA A 160 -10.43 -15.59 33.80
N LEU A 161 -9.14 -15.32 33.61
CA LEU A 161 -8.22 -14.97 34.70
C LEU A 161 -8.71 -13.75 35.48
N ARG A 162 -9.07 -12.66 34.79
CA ARG A 162 -9.60 -11.44 35.44
C ARG A 162 -10.84 -11.74 36.28
N LYS A 163 -11.78 -12.54 35.74
CA LYS A 163 -12.99 -12.96 36.49
C LYS A 163 -12.64 -13.79 37.71
N LEU A 164 -11.69 -14.73 37.61
CA LEU A 164 -11.23 -15.56 38.73
C LEU A 164 -10.57 -14.71 39.83
N VAL A 165 -9.73 -13.74 39.45
CA VAL A 165 -9.10 -12.81 40.39
C VAL A 165 -10.16 -11.95 41.09
N CYS A 166 -11.12 -11.41 40.35
CA CYS A 166 -12.23 -10.63 40.93
C CYS A 166 -13.04 -11.46 41.92
N LYS A 167 -13.37 -12.72 41.59
CA LYS A 167 -14.07 -13.64 42.50
C LYS A 167 -13.26 -13.93 43.78
N ARG A 168 -11.95 -14.17 43.65
CA ARG A 168 -11.06 -14.39 44.79
C ARG A 168 -10.98 -13.17 45.70
N LEU A 169 -10.86 -11.96 45.13
CA LEU A 169 -10.86 -10.72 45.90
C LEU A 169 -12.21 -10.49 46.60
N ALA A 170 -13.32 -10.69 45.88
CA ALA A 170 -14.67 -10.59 46.46
C ALA A 170 -14.93 -11.61 47.57
N SER A 171 -14.34 -12.82 47.52
CA SER A 171 -14.44 -13.78 48.63
C SER A 171 -13.62 -13.39 49.86
N LYS A 172 -12.55 -12.61 49.67
CA LYS A 172 -11.68 -12.17 50.78
C LYS A 172 -12.25 -10.96 51.51
N GLU A 173 -12.94 -10.06 50.80
CA GLU A 173 -13.61 -8.92 51.42
C GLU A 173 -15.05 -9.30 51.83
N PRO A 174 -15.40 -9.32 53.12
CA PRO A 174 -16.80 -9.47 53.52
C PRO A 174 -17.64 -8.31 53.00
N SER A 175 -18.96 -8.48 52.84
CA SER A 175 -19.87 -7.39 52.43
C SER A 175 -19.90 -6.30 53.51
N ARG A 176 -18.99 -5.34 53.42
CA ARG A 176 -18.93 -4.19 54.30
C ARG A 176 -20.00 -3.18 53.90
N LYS A 177 -20.52 -2.47 54.90
CA LYS A 177 -21.36 -1.29 54.68
C LYS A 177 -20.56 -0.26 53.85
N ARG A 178 -21.28 0.57 53.10
CA ARG A 178 -20.72 1.57 52.19
C ARG A 178 -19.88 2.60 52.97
N ASP A 179 -18.58 2.68 52.68
CA ASP A 179 -17.66 3.65 53.30
C ASP A 179 -17.65 4.97 52.49
N MET A 180 -18.43 5.96 52.92
CA MET A 180 -18.56 7.25 52.21
C MET A 180 -17.21 7.96 52.01
N ILE A 181 -16.36 7.98 53.04
CA ILE A 181 -15.05 8.66 52.97
C ILE A 181 -14.16 8.02 51.90
N LYS A 182 -14.16 6.68 51.80
CA LYS A 182 -13.34 5.95 50.83
C LYS A 182 -13.84 6.15 49.40
N GLU A 183 -15.14 6.26 49.20
CA GLU A 183 -15.72 6.57 47.90
C GLU A 183 -15.34 7.97 47.42
N TYR A 184 -15.49 8.99 48.27
CA TYR A 184 -15.08 10.36 47.91
C TYR A 184 -13.56 10.55 47.87
N ALA A 185 -12.77 9.64 48.46
CA ALA A 185 -11.32 9.66 48.33
C ALA A 185 -10.82 9.14 46.97
N THR A 186 -11.62 8.37 46.24
CA THR A 186 -11.22 7.75 44.97
C THR A 186 -12.00 8.36 43.79
N PRO A 187 -11.35 9.02 42.81
CA PRO A 187 -12.04 9.64 41.67
C PRO A 187 -12.75 8.63 40.76
N SER A 188 -12.31 7.37 40.76
CA SER A 188 -12.93 6.28 39.98
C SER A 188 -14.12 5.63 40.68
N SER A 189 -14.53 6.13 41.84
CA SER A 189 -15.68 5.61 42.58
C SER A 189 -17.00 5.97 41.91
N GLN A 190 -18.07 5.32 42.35
CA GLN A 190 -19.41 5.55 41.82
C GLN A 190 -19.95 6.96 42.11
N SER A 191 -19.46 7.66 43.14
CA SER A 191 -19.91 9.03 43.46
C SER A 191 -19.46 10.03 42.40
N PHE A 192 -18.27 9.86 41.84
CA PHE A 192 -17.73 10.74 40.79
C PHE A 192 -17.95 10.19 39.38
N ALA A 193 -17.80 8.88 39.19
CA ALA A 193 -17.93 8.20 37.90
C ALA A 193 -19.00 7.09 37.98
N PRO A 194 -20.29 7.45 38.06
CA PRO A 194 -21.36 6.46 38.13
C PRO A 194 -21.42 5.59 36.88
N LEU A 195 -21.61 4.29 37.06
CA LEU A 195 -21.82 3.37 35.96
C LEU A 195 -23.25 3.53 35.41
N THR A 196 -23.38 3.68 34.09
CA THR A 196 -24.68 3.89 33.41
C THR A 196 -25.69 2.79 33.67
N ARG A 197 -25.24 1.54 33.85
CA ARG A 197 -26.10 0.40 34.22
C ARG A 197 -26.83 0.55 35.56
N LEU A 198 -26.42 1.51 36.40
CA LEU A 198 -27.04 1.82 37.68
C LEU A 198 -28.12 2.91 37.55
N GLY A 199 -28.36 3.42 36.33
CA GLY A 199 -29.41 4.41 36.05
C GLY A 199 -29.06 5.85 36.44
N VAL A 200 -27.84 6.09 36.92
CA VAL A 200 -27.36 7.43 37.29
C VAL A 200 -26.70 8.05 36.07
N PHE A 201 -27.30 9.13 35.58
CA PHE A 201 -26.82 9.92 34.45
C PHE A 201 -26.63 11.36 34.93
N PRO A 202 -25.41 11.80 35.22
CA PRO A 202 -25.16 13.12 35.83
C PRO A 202 -25.70 14.27 34.98
N ASP A 203 -25.69 14.12 33.66
CA ASP A 203 -26.11 15.17 32.73
C ASP A 203 -27.63 15.20 32.49
N ARG A 204 -28.34 14.13 32.87
CA ARG A 204 -29.77 13.98 32.57
C ARG A 204 -30.60 14.86 33.50
N GLY A 205 -31.16 15.93 32.95
CA GLY A 205 -31.94 16.94 33.69
C GLY A 205 -31.11 18.13 34.19
N SER A 206 -29.85 18.24 33.78
CA SER A 206 -29.00 19.41 34.06
C SER A 206 -29.65 20.72 33.62
N GLU A 207 -30.37 20.72 32.49
CA GLU A 207 -31.11 21.87 31.97
C GLU A 207 -32.20 22.40 32.91
N ASN A 208 -32.77 21.55 33.77
CA ASN A 208 -33.83 21.95 34.71
C ASN A 208 -33.30 22.86 35.83
N TYR A 209 -32.00 22.81 36.10
CA TYR A 209 -31.34 23.62 37.11
C TYR A 209 -30.67 24.87 36.51
N VAL A 210 -30.70 25.01 35.19
CA VAL A 210 -30.24 26.22 34.51
C VAL A 210 -31.29 27.31 34.75
N VAL A 211 -30.96 28.28 35.59
CA VAL A 211 -31.82 29.44 35.88
C VAL A 211 -31.90 30.33 34.64
N LYS A 212 -32.93 30.13 33.83
CA LYS A 212 -33.26 31.00 32.68
C LYS A 212 -34.28 32.03 33.13
N ASN A 213 -33.81 33.22 33.49
CA ASN A 213 -34.68 34.31 33.89
C ASN A 213 -34.59 35.46 32.88
N ALA A 214 -35.73 35.86 32.31
CA ALA A 214 -35.84 36.97 31.35
C ALA A 214 -35.31 38.28 31.95
N TYR A 215 -35.51 38.46 33.25
CA TYR A 215 -35.13 39.66 33.97
C TYR A 215 -33.61 39.80 34.22
N LEU A 216 -32.82 38.72 34.04
CA LEU A 216 -31.36 38.77 34.25
C LEU A 216 -30.60 39.24 32.99
N ASN A 217 -31.27 39.31 31.84
CA ASN A 217 -30.62 39.60 30.56
C ASN A 217 -30.67 41.08 30.17
N THR A 218 -31.60 41.85 30.73
CA THR A 218 -31.78 43.28 30.43
C THR A 218 -31.70 44.11 31.70
N TYR A 219 -31.22 45.35 31.58
CA TYR A 219 -31.19 46.29 32.70
C TYR A 219 -32.59 46.62 33.22
N GLU A 220 -33.54 46.83 32.31
CA GLU A 220 -34.96 47.05 32.65
C GLU A 220 -35.53 45.87 33.44
N GLY A 221 -35.18 44.63 33.07
CA GLY A 221 -35.59 43.44 33.79
C GLY A 221 -35.03 43.35 35.21
N LEU A 222 -33.79 43.80 35.42
CA LEU A 222 -33.20 43.86 36.76
C LEU A 222 -33.93 44.88 37.65
N LEU A 223 -34.34 46.02 37.09
CA LEU A 223 -35.15 47.01 37.81
C LEU A 223 -36.55 46.48 38.16
N GLU A 224 -37.18 45.74 37.26
CA GLU A 224 -38.46 45.06 37.52
C GLU A 224 -38.32 44.00 38.62
N LEU A 225 -37.24 43.23 38.60
CA LEU A 225 -36.91 42.29 39.68
C LEU A 225 -36.71 43.01 41.01
N GLU A 226 -35.92 44.07 41.02
CA GLU A 226 -35.68 44.90 42.22
C GLU A 226 -37.00 45.45 42.76
N ALA A 227 -37.89 45.94 41.90
CA ALA A 227 -39.18 46.48 42.28
C ALA A 227 -40.15 45.39 42.80
N SER A 228 -40.05 44.16 42.28
CA SER A 228 -40.86 43.01 42.73
C SER A 228 -40.48 42.51 44.12
N LEU A 229 -39.23 42.74 44.53
CA LEU A 229 -38.72 42.38 45.84
C LEU A 229 -39.14 43.44 46.87
N ALA A 230 -39.60 42.99 48.04
CA ALA A 230 -39.86 43.92 49.14
C ALA A 230 -38.57 44.67 49.52
N ARG A 231 -38.66 45.97 49.83
CA ARG A 231 -37.50 46.77 50.28
C ARG A 231 -36.73 46.14 51.45
N SER A 232 -37.39 45.31 52.27
CA SER A 232 -36.76 44.54 53.35
C SER A 232 -35.82 43.41 52.91
N ALA A 233 -35.91 42.97 51.65
CA ALA A 233 -34.98 42.02 51.05
C ALA A 233 -33.72 42.73 50.52
N LEU A 234 -33.86 43.99 50.11
CA LEU A 234 -32.77 44.84 49.59
C LEU A 234 -32.02 45.58 50.71
N GLN A 235 -32.73 45.95 51.78
CA GLN A 235 -32.14 46.60 52.95
C GLN A 235 -31.94 45.59 54.08
N PRO A 236 -30.75 45.51 54.71
CA PRO A 236 -30.53 44.62 55.83
C PRO A 236 -31.47 45.00 56.98
N ARG A 237 -32.31 44.06 57.42
CA ARG A 237 -33.09 44.21 58.65
C ARG A 237 -32.15 44.05 59.84
N ILE A 238 -31.62 45.16 60.32
CA ILE A 238 -30.82 45.18 61.55
C ILE A 238 -31.79 45.10 62.74
N HIS A 239 -32.09 43.87 63.16
CA HIS A 239 -32.79 43.63 64.42
C HIS A 239 -31.79 43.69 65.57
N ILE A 240 -31.58 44.89 66.11
CA ILE A 240 -30.88 45.05 67.38
C ILE A 240 -31.87 44.64 68.46
N LYS A 241 -31.68 43.48 69.08
CA LYS A 241 -32.45 43.13 70.28
C LYS A 241 -32.15 44.18 71.36
N PRO A 242 -33.17 44.75 72.04
CA PRO A 242 -32.92 45.65 73.15
C PRO A 242 -32.01 44.95 74.17
N MET A 243 -31.02 45.70 74.68
CA MET A 243 -29.99 45.21 75.57
C MET A 243 -30.62 44.81 76.92
N GLU A 244 -30.98 43.52 77.08
CA GLU A 244 -31.51 43.00 78.34
C GLU A 244 -30.36 42.79 79.34
N MET A 245 -30.14 43.75 80.24
CA MET A 245 -29.08 43.68 81.26
C MET A 245 -29.39 42.68 82.38
N TYR A 246 -30.67 42.43 82.65
CA TYR A 246 -31.14 41.57 83.72
C TYR A 246 -31.82 40.31 83.17
N THR A 247 -31.66 39.18 83.84
CA THR A 247 -32.50 37.99 83.63
C THR A 247 -33.92 38.24 84.14
N LYS A 248 -34.87 37.37 83.74
CA LYS A 248 -36.28 37.45 84.17
C LYS A 248 -36.44 37.45 85.70
N ASP A 249 -35.47 36.88 86.41
CA ASP A 249 -35.41 36.79 87.86
C ASP A 249 -34.70 37.99 88.52
N GLY A 250 -34.36 39.04 87.75
CA GLY A 250 -33.77 40.29 88.24
C GLY A 250 -32.24 40.30 88.41
N PHE A 251 -31.53 39.21 88.08
CA PHE A 251 -30.07 39.16 88.20
C PHE A 251 -29.34 39.74 86.99
N LEU A 252 -28.22 40.43 87.21
CA LEU A 252 -27.43 41.00 86.11
C LEU A 252 -26.72 39.90 85.30
N ARG A 253 -26.93 39.91 83.98
CA ARG A 253 -26.36 38.92 83.06
C ARG A 253 -24.83 39.02 83.07
N ARG A 254 -24.16 37.86 82.95
CA ARG A 254 -22.68 37.76 83.08
C ARG A 254 -21.91 38.71 82.15
N ALA A 255 -22.42 38.94 80.94
CA ALA A 255 -21.80 39.84 79.97
C ALA A 255 -21.72 41.31 80.45
N PHE A 256 -22.57 41.72 81.39
CA PHE A 256 -22.67 43.11 81.90
C PHE A 256 -21.98 43.32 83.25
N ARG A 257 -21.57 42.25 83.94
CA ARG A 257 -20.97 42.38 85.29
C ARG A 257 -19.71 43.21 85.27
N HIS A 258 -18.90 43.07 84.23
CA HIS A 258 -17.69 43.87 84.08
C HIS A 258 -18.00 45.35 83.84
N GLN A 259 -19.07 45.66 83.10
CA GLN A 259 -19.53 47.04 82.94
C GLN A 259 -20.06 47.62 84.25
N GLU A 260 -20.76 46.82 85.06
CA GLU A 260 -21.23 47.23 86.39
C GLU A 260 -20.06 47.41 87.37
N GLU A 261 -19.05 46.55 87.33
CA GLU A 261 -17.80 46.71 88.10
C GLU A 261 -17.05 47.98 87.68
N LEU A 262 -16.92 48.23 86.37
CA LEU A 262 -16.32 49.47 85.85
C LEU A 262 -17.14 50.70 86.27
N ALA A 263 -18.47 50.64 86.24
CA ALA A 263 -19.33 51.72 86.71
C ALA A 263 -19.16 51.97 88.22
N ARG A 264 -19.10 50.91 89.04
CA ARG A 264 -18.81 51.02 90.48
C ARG A 264 -17.42 51.59 90.76
N LEU A 265 -16.42 51.19 89.97
CA LEU A 265 -15.07 51.76 90.07
C LEU A 265 -15.06 53.23 89.64
N GLN A 266 -15.80 53.61 88.60
CA GLN A 266 -15.97 55.01 88.18
C GLN A 266 -16.67 55.83 89.28
N GLU A 267 -17.74 55.33 89.89
CA GLU A 267 -18.43 55.99 91.01
C GLU A 267 -17.52 56.15 92.23
N VAL A 268 -16.75 55.12 92.59
CA VAL A 268 -15.76 55.21 93.67
C VAL A 268 -14.64 56.20 93.34
N SER A 269 -14.20 56.29 92.08
CA SER A 269 -13.20 57.28 91.66
C SER A 269 -13.75 58.72 91.70
N ASN A 270 -15.02 58.92 91.33
CA ASN A 270 -15.70 60.22 91.35
C ASN A 270 -16.03 60.69 92.78
N LEU A 271 -16.07 59.77 93.76
CA LEU A 271 -16.20 60.10 95.19
C LEU A 271 -14.84 60.36 95.88
N LEU A 272 -13.74 60.03 95.22
CA LEU A 272 -12.36 60.24 95.67
C LEU A 272 -11.67 61.43 94.96
N SER A 273 -12.42 62.18 94.15
CA SER A 273 -12.03 63.47 93.56
C SER A 273 -12.88 64.59 94.16
#